data_AF-A0A8T7EQY6-F1
#
_entry.id   AF-A0A8T7EQY6-F1
#
_cell.length_a   1.000
_cell.length_b   1.000
_cell.length_c   1.000
_cell.angle_alpha   90.00
_cell.angle_beta   90.00
_cell.angle_gamma   90.00
#
_symmetry.space_group_name_H-M   'P 1'
#
loop_
_entity.id
_entity.type
_entity.pdbx_description
1 polymer ?
#
loop_
_entity_poly.entity_id
_entity_poly.type
_entity_poly.pdbx_seq_one_letter_code
_entity_poly.pdbx_strand_id
1 'polypeptide(L)'
;MLASTDVLTWWGHMAHGLRSATPWSIKCISECCKAWALIVLHSGHYSKIFKRLMGTTCSLKWREAHEKERHWIVNPGHPIVDGLNEYIEIPAHEMYGEFFDVPAPDETVFIAWYPGG
;
A
#
# COMPACT_ATOMS: atom_id res chain seq x y z
N MET A 1 6.85 21.29 -9.62
CA MET A 1 5.84 20.22 -9.61
C MET A 1 5.88 19.43 -8.32
N LEU A 2 7.03 18.84 -7.96
CA LEU A 2 7.18 18.14 -6.68
C LEU A 2 7.16 19.07 -5.45
N ALA A 3 7.91 20.17 -5.44
CA ALA A 3 8.09 21.04 -4.26
C ALA A 3 6.82 21.69 -3.66
N SER A 4 5.66 21.56 -4.30
CA SER A 4 4.37 22.10 -3.85
C SER A 4 3.33 21.00 -3.61
N THR A 5 3.76 19.75 -3.45
CA THR A 5 2.89 18.61 -3.18
C THR A 5 2.81 18.40 -1.67
N ASP A 6 1.61 18.13 -1.14
CA ASP A 6 1.45 17.75 0.28
C ASP A 6 1.29 16.24 0.43
N VAL A 7 0.56 15.62 -0.50
CA VAL A 7 0.29 14.18 -0.54
C VAL A 7 0.60 13.63 -1.92
N LEU A 8 1.42 12.59 -1.98
CA LEU A 8 1.69 11.82 -3.19
C LEU A 8 0.95 10.48 -3.12
N THR A 9 0.08 10.21 -4.10
CA THR A 9 -0.54 8.89 -4.28
C THR A 9 0.23 8.08 -5.31
N TRP A 10 0.46 6.79 -5.04
CA TRP A 10 1.26 5.92 -5.90
C TRP A 10 0.56 4.60 -6.22
N TRP A 11 0.40 4.32 -7.51
CA TRP A 11 -0.05 3.03 -8.04
C TRP A 11 0.87 2.59 -9.18
N GLY A 12 1.16 1.29 -9.29
CA GLY A 12 1.91 0.72 -10.40
C GLY A 12 2.01 -0.80 -10.31
N HIS A 13 2.24 -1.46 -11.46
CA HIS A 13 2.26 -2.92 -11.55
C HIS A 13 3.45 -3.45 -12.40
N MET A 14 3.24 -3.75 -13.68
CA MET A 14 4.22 -4.45 -14.53
C MET A 14 5.55 -3.70 -14.80
N ALA A 15 5.55 -2.38 -14.66
CA ALA A 15 6.67 -1.52 -15.08
C ALA A 15 7.50 -0.97 -13.92
N HIS A 16 7.41 -1.55 -12.71
CA HIS A 16 8.23 -1.14 -11.56
C HIS A 16 9.74 -1.18 -11.87
N GLY A 17 10.18 -2.10 -12.72
CA GLY A 17 11.57 -2.22 -13.18
C GLY A 17 12.02 -1.15 -14.17
N LEU A 18 11.12 -0.71 -15.08
CA LEU A 18 11.41 0.24 -16.17
C LEU A 18 11.63 1.67 -15.68
N ARG A 19 11.04 2.02 -14.55
CA ARG A 19 11.50 3.19 -13.80
C ARG A 19 12.83 2.79 -13.21
N SER A 20 13.94 3.05 -13.88
CA SER A 20 15.28 2.93 -13.31
C SER A 20 15.29 3.57 -11.92
N ALA A 21 16.25 3.19 -11.05
CA ALA A 21 16.50 3.91 -9.80
C ALA A 21 16.94 5.33 -10.16
N THR A 22 15.99 6.10 -10.65
CA THR A 22 16.16 7.39 -11.25
C THR A 22 16.46 8.32 -10.08
N PRO A 23 17.22 9.39 -10.33
CA PRO A 23 17.31 10.51 -9.41
C PRO A 23 15.93 10.91 -8.86
N TRP A 24 14.86 10.67 -9.63
CA TRP A 24 13.48 10.89 -9.26
C TRP A 24 12.98 10.04 -8.08
N SER A 25 13.26 8.73 -8.01
CA SER A 25 12.86 7.89 -6.87
C SER A 25 13.55 8.29 -5.57
N ILE A 26 14.86 8.59 -5.64
CA ILE A 26 15.65 9.10 -4.51
C ILE A 26 15.18 10.50 -4.13
N LYS A 27 14.84 11.34 -5.10
CA LYS A 27 14.26 12.67 -4.88
C LYS A 27 12.89 12.56 -4.20
N CYS A 28 12.00 11.69 -4.66
CA CYS A 28 10.70 11.46 -4.00
C CYS A 28 10.89 11.02 -2.56
N ILE A 29 11.85 10.14 -2.25
CA ILE A 29 12.15 9.75 -0.86
C ILE A 29 12.70 10.93 -0.07
N SER A 30 13.69 11.65 -0.61
CA SER A 30 14.25 12.87 0.00
C SER A 30 13.15 13.89 0.33
N GLU A 31 12.22 14.12 -0.59
CA GLU A 31 11.13 15.09 -0.39
C GLU A 31 10.01 14.55 0.52
N CYS A 32 9.67 13.25 0.46
CA CYS A 32 8.77 12.61 1.43
C CYS A 32 9.33 12.78 2.85
N CYS A 33 10.62 12.57 3.05
CA CYS A 33 11.28 12.78 4.34
C CYS A 33 11.32 14.25 4.78
N LYS A 34 10.99 15.22 3.90
CA LYS A 34 11.08 16.66 4.18
C LYS A 34 9.73 17.33 4.38
N ALA A 35 8.64 16.86 3.76
CA ALA A 35 7.35 17.54 3.88
C ALA A 35 6.11 16.77 3.39
N TRP A 36 6.22 15.61 2.73
CA TRP A 36 5.04 15.00 2.07
C TRP A 36 4.57 13.72 2.74
N ALA A 37 3.26 13.50 2.70
CA ALA A 37 2.68 12.19 2.91
C ALA A 37 2.71 11.35 1.61
N LEU A 38 2.85 10.03 1.77
CA LEU A 38 2.82 9.07 0.67
C LEU A 38 1.71 8.04 0.92
N ILE A 39 0.82 7.86 -0.06
CA ILE A 39 -0.20 6.81 -0.07
C ILE A 39 0.15 5.82 -1.16
N VAL A 40 0.50 4.59 -0.80
CA VAL A 40 0.84 3.51 -1.74
C VAL A 40 -0.36 2.58 -1.89
N LEU A 41 -0.78 2.31 -3.12
CA LEU A 41 -1.99 1.57 -3.44
C LEU A 41 -1.67 0.23 -4.12
N HIS A 42 -2.29 -0.84 -3.61
CA HIS A 42 -2.34 -2.16 -4.26
C HIS A 42 -0.94 -2.66 -4.69
N SER A 43 -0.75 -3.06 -5.95
CA SER A 43 0.52 -3.50 -6.54
C SER A 43 1.68 -2.49 -6.43
N GLY A 44 1.41 -1.26 -5.98
CA GLY A 44 2.40 -0.29 -5.52
C GLY A 44 3.31 -0.80 -4.40
N HIS A 45 2.93 -1.86 -3.68
CA HIS A 45 3.80 -2.53 -2.69
C HIS A 45 5.13 -3.02 -3.30
N TYR A 46 5.16 -3.36 -4.60
CA TYR A 46 6.40 -3.72 -5.29
C TYR A 46 7.20 -2.53 -5.85
N SER A 47 6.73 -1.29 -5.64
CA SER A 47 7.39 -0.10 -6.15
C SER A 47 8.76 0.12 -5.50
N LYS A 48 9.71 0.68 -6.27
CA LYS A 48 11.05 0.99 -5.77
C LYS A 48 11.04 1.97 -4.59
N ILE A 49 10.07 2.89 -4.56
CA ILE A 49 9.92 3.86 -3.47
C ILE A 49 9.47 3.16 -2.19
N PHE A 50 8.43 2.31 -2.25
CA PHE A 50 7.90 1.62 -1.08
C PHE A 50 8.94 0.65 -0.50
N LYS A 51 9.55 -0.19 -1.35
CA LYS A 51 10.62 -1.11 -0.93
C LYS A 51 11.79 -0.42 -0.25
N ARG A 52 12.17 0.78 -0.74
CA ARG A 52 13.27 1.54 -0.16
C ARG A 52 12.91 2.19 1.17
N LEU A 53 11.65 2.62 1.36
CA LEU A 53 11.16 3.14 2.63
C LEU A 53 11.02 2.02 3.68
N MET A 54 10.54 0.84 3.27
CA MET A 54 10.32 -0.30 4.18
C MET A 54 11.62 -1.05 4.51
N GLY A 55 12.61 -1.06 3.61
CA GLY A 55 13.87 -1.78 3.82
C GLY A 55 13.74 -3.31 3.69
N THR A 56 12.61 -3.82 3.21
CA THR A 56 12.29 -5.24 3.05
C THR A 56 12.01 -5.59 1.58
N THR A 57 11.65 -6.84 1.28
CA THR A 57 11.29 -7.24 -0.08
C THR A 57 9.92 -6.75 -0.51
N CYS A 58 9.03 -6.47 0.46
CA CYS A 58 7.60 -6.17 0.26
C CYS A 58 6.87 -7.25 -0.55
N SER A 59 7.37 -8.50 -0.51
CA SER A 59 6.74 -9.64 -1.16
C SER A 59 5.56 -10.15 -0.33
N LEU A 60 4.55 -10.70 -1.01
CA LEU A 60 3.37 -11.31 -0.42
C LEU A 60 2.88 -12.47 -1.30
N LYS A 61 1.98 -13.31 -0.79
CA LYS A 61 1.27 -14.29 -1.62
C LYS A 61 0.18 -13.57 -2.39
N TRP A 62 -0.09 -13.98 -3.62
CA TRP A 62 -1.18 -13.40 -4.41
C TRP A 62 -1.94 -14.45 -5.20
N ARG A 63 -3.22 -14.17 -5.49
CA ARG A 63 -4.08 -14.98 -6.34
C ARG A 63 -5.10 -14.10 -7.05
N GLU A 64 -5.09 -14.13 -8.38
CA GLU A 64 -6.11 -13.48 -9.20
C GLU A 64 -7.24 -14.49 -9.48
N ALA A 65 -8.32 -14.42 -8.68
CA ALA A 65 -9.46 -15.34 -8.78
C ALA A 65 -10.82 -14.64 -8.75
N HIS A 66 -10.85 -13.29 -8.84
CA HIS A 66 -12.07 -12.47 -8.74
C HIS A 66 -12.93 -12.81 -7.52
N GLU A 67 -12.26 -13.06 -6.39
CA GLU A 67 -12.91 -13.46 -5.16
C GLU A 67 -13.38 -12.23 -4.40
N LYS A 68 -14.35 -12.45 -3.52
CA LYS A 68 -14.81 -11.42 -2.60
C LYS A 68 -13.70 -11.06 -1.64
N GLU A 69 -13.55 -9.78 -1.34
CA GLU A 69 -12.64 -9.29 -0.31
C GLU A 69 -13.44 -8.52 0.73
N ARG A 70 -13.11 -8.73 2.01
CA ARG A 70 -13.65 -7.91 3.10
C ARG A 70 -12.51 -7.32 3.91
N HIS A 71 -12.44 -6.00 3.96
CA HIS A 71 -11.55 -5.28 4.85
C HIS A 71 -12.27 -4.99 6.17
N TRP A 72 -11.88 -5.69 7.22
CA TRP A 72 -12.33 -5.40 8.58
C TRP A 72 -11.58 -4.22 9.15
N ILE A 73 -12.31 -3.29 9.77
CA ILE A 73 -11.72 -2.17 10.50
C ILE A 73 -11.29 -2.67 11.87
N VAL A 74 -9.99 -2.70 12.12
CA VAL A 74 -9.41 -3.19 13.39
C VAL A 74 -8.93 -2.07 14.30
N ASN A 75 -8.92 -0.84 13.79
CA ASN A 75 -8.71 0.38 14.57
C ASN A 75 -9.86 1.37 14.32
N PRO A 76 -11.02 1.20 14.99
CA PRO A 76 -12.23 1.98 14.71
C PRO A 76 -12.13 3.46 15.13
N GLY A 77 -11.13 3.84 15.93
CA GLY A 77 -10.88 5.23 16.32
C GLY A 77 -9.94 5.98 15.38
N HIS A 78 -9.45 5.34 14.32
CA HIS A 78 -8.47 5.94 13.41
C HIS A 78 -9.14 6.92 12.42
N PRO A 79 -8.60 8.15 12.19
CA PRO A 79 -9.24 9.13 11.30
C PRO A 79 -9.48 8.66 9.85
N ILE A 80 -8.68 7.69 9.36
CA ILE A 80 -8.86 7.06 8.03
C ILE A 80 -10.23 6.40 7.89
N VAL A 81 -10.84 5.96 8.99
CA VAL A 81 -12.11 5.23 8.99
C VAL A 81 -13.32 6.06 9.45
N ASP A 82 -13.15 7.37 9.60
CA ASP A 82 -14.23 8.27 10.00
C ASP A 82 -15.44 8.15 9.04
N GLY A 83 -16.59 7.79 9.61
CA GLY A 83 -17.84 7.62 8.86
C GLY A 83 -17.98 6.29 8.13
N LEU A 84 -17.05 5.35 8.30
CA LEU A 84 -17.18 3.98 7.79
C LEU A 84 -17.89 3.06 8.79
N ASN A 85 -18.53 2.01 8.27
CA ASN A 85 -19.08 0.90 9.07
C ASN A 85 -17.95 -0.08 9.47
N GLU A 86 -18.27 -1.18 10.15
CA GLU A 86 -17.29 -2.16 10.64
C GLU A 86 -16.37 -2.78 9.57
N TYR A 87 -16.78 -2.77 8.31
CA TYR A 87 -15.99 -3.30 7.20
C TYR A 87 -16.34 -2.65 5.85
N ILE A 88 -15.42 -2.78 4.90
CA ILE A 88 -15.64 -2.55 3.47
C ILE A 88 -15.65 -3.91 2.77
N GLU A 89 -16.63 -4.15 1.89
CA GLU A 89 -16.70 -5.38 1.08
C GLU A 89 -16.55 -5.05 -0.41
N ILE A 90 -15.64 -5.73 -1.08
CA ILE A 90 -15.37 -5.63 -2.51
C ILE A 90 -15.83 -6.93 -3.17
N PRO A 91 -16.77 -6.90 -4.13
CA PRO A 91 -17.35 -8.12 -4.70
C PRO A 91 -16.37 -9.02 -5.44
N ALA A 92 -15.35 -8.43 -6.07
CA ALA A 92 -14.32 -9.14 -6.84
C ALA A 92 -13.00 -8.37 -6.80
N HIS A 93 -11.95 -8.99 -6.24
CA HIS A 93 -10.61 -8.42 -6.18
C HIS A 93 -9.52 -9.50 -6.26
N GLU A 94 -8.27 -9.08 -6.48
CA GLU A 94 -7.09 -9.93 -6.36
C GLU A 94 -6.78 -10.16 -4.87
N MET A 95 -6.48 -11.40 -4.48
CA MET A 95 -6.09 -11.72 -3.12
C MET A 95 -4.64 -11.39 -2.90
N TYR A 96 -4.33 -10.63 -1.83
CA TYR A 96 -2.99 -10.53 -1.24
C TYR A 96 -2.99 -11.14 0.16
N GLY A 97 -2.08 -12.09 0.38
CA GLY A 97 -2.07 -12.94 1.57
C GLY A 97 -0.74 -12.88 2.33
N GLU A 98 -0.86 -13.06 3.64
CA GLU A 98 0.27 -13.15 4.55
C GLU A 98 1.17 -14.38 4.27
N PHE A 99 2.47 -14.33 4.54
CA PHE A 99 3.24 -13.24 5.14
C PHE A 99 3.54 -12.11 4.14
N PHE A 100 3.19 -10.87 4.50
CA PHE A 100 3.60 -9.67 3.79
C PHE A 100 4.91 -9.15 4.41
N ASP A 101 6.00 -9.23 3.65
CA ASP A 101 7.34 -8.87 4.11
C ASP A 101 7.52 -7.35 4.20
N VAL A 102 6.95 -6.75 5.24
CA VAL A 102 7.09 -5.35 5.65
C VAL A 102 7.45 -5.29 7.15
N PRO A 103 8.07 -4.19 7.61
CA PRO A 103 8.18 -3.92 9.04
C PRO A 103 6.81 -3.93 9.72
N ALA A 104 6.78 -4.17 11.02
CA ALA A 104 5.56 -3.99 11.79
C ALA A 104 5.03 -2.56 11.58
N PRO A 105 3.76 -2.39 11.18
CA PRO A 105 3.19 -1.07 10.99
C PRO A 105 3.10 -0.35 12.33
N ASP A 106 3.20 0.97 12.32
CA ASP A 106 2.92 1.80 13.51
C ASP A 106 1.48 1.55 13.98
N GLU A 107 0.53 1.49 13.04
CA GLU A 107 -0.87 1.15 13.28
C GLU A 107 -1.43 0.29 12.13
N THR A 108 -2.14 -0.79 12.48
CA THR A 108 -2.92 -1.57 11.51
C THR A 108 -4.36 -1.05 11.51
N VAL A 109 -4.82 -0.52 10.38
CA VAL A 109 -6.19 0.03 10.26
C VAL A 109 -7.18 -1.01 9.73
N PHE A 110 -6.75 -1.82 8.76
CA PHE A 110 -7.57 -2.83 8.11
C PHE A 110 -6.89 -4.21 8.15
N ILE A 111 -7.70 -5.27 8.28
CA ILE A 111 -7.30 -6.65 7.99
C ILE A 111 -8.23 -7.20 6.91
N ALA A 112 -7.66 -7.69 5.82
CA ALA A 112 -8.42 -8.28 4.72
C ALA A 112 -8.77 -9.76 5.01
N TRP A 113 -9.96 -10.17 4.62
CA TRP A 113 -10.42 -11.55 4.57
C TRP A 113 -10.80 -11.91 3.13
N TYR A 114 -10.43 -13.13 2.73
CA TYR A 114 -10.78 -13.70 1.43
C TYR A 114 -11.41 -15.10 1.58
N PRO A 115 -12.28 -15.52 0.65
CA PRO A 115 -12.68 -16.91 0.50
C PRO A 115 -11.44 -17.82 0.38
N GLY A 116 -11.39 -18.86 1.21
CA GLY A 116 -10.28 -19.83 1.20
C GLY A 116 -9.11 -19.50 2.14
N GLY A 117 -9.18 -18.42 2.91
CA GLY A 117 -8.17 -18.04 3.91
C GLY A 117 -7.48 -16.74 3.56
#